data_AF-A0A8X6RV92-F1
#
_entry.id   AF-A0A8X6RV92-F1
#
_cell.length_a   1.000
_cell.length_b   1.000
_cell.length_c   1.000
_cell.angle_alpha   90.00
_cell.angle_beta   90.00
_cell.angle_gamma   90.00
#
_symmetry.space_group_name_H-M   'P 1'
#
loop_
_entity.id
_entity.type
_entity.pdbx_description
1 polymer ?
#
loop_
_entity_poly.entity_id
_entity_poly.type
_entity_poly.pdbx_seq_one_letter_code
_entity_poly.pdbx_strand_id
1 'polypeptide(L)' 'MSRTDENMISIYERKILRFLFGGIQENEIWSRRSNLDLYQSYKESDIVNFIKIQRIKWAGHVVRMDGNRTTKKSSMPNQ' A
#
# COMPACT_ATOMS: atom_id res chain seq x y z
N MET A 1 -0.20 5.76 11.05
CA MET A 1 -0.44 6.11 9.64
C MET A 1 -1.44 7.24 9.67
N SER A 2 -0.98 8.43 9.37
CA SER A 2 -1.82 9.63 9.27
C SER A 2 -2.63 9.59 7.98
N ARG A 3 -3.71 10.39 7.89
CA ARG A 3 -4.46 10.55 6.63
C ARG A 3 -3.57 11.04 5.48
N THR A 4 -2.57 11.87 5.79
CA THR A 4 -1.58 12.35 4.82
C THR A 4 -0.75 11.19 4.25
N ASP A 5 -0.31 10.27 5.11
CA ASP A 5 0.46 9.09 4.68
C ASP A 5 -0.37 8.21 3.76
N GLU A 6 -1.64 7.94 4.10
CA GLU A 6 -2.53 7.11 3.26
C GLU A 6 -2.72 7.73 1.88
N ASN A 7 -2.85 9.06 1.83
CA ASN A 7 -3.04 9.77 0.57
C ASN A 7 -1.77 9.76 -0.29
N MET A 8 -0.59 9.96 0.31
CA MET A 8 0.69 9.85 -0.38
C MET A 8 0.91 8.46 -0.96
N ILE A 9 0.62 7.42 -0.18
CA ILE A 9 0.72 6.03 -0.60
C ILE A 9 -0.25 5.74 -1.75
N SER A 10 -1.49 6.23 -1.67
CA SER A 10 -2.49 6.07 -2.74
C SER A 10 -2.08 6.78 -4.03
N ILE A 11 -1.47 7.97 -3.94
CA ILE A 11 -0.94 8.68 -5.10
C ILE A 11 0.21 7.89 -5.75
N TYR A 12 1.09 7.31 -4.93
CA TYR A 12 2.21 6.50 -5.38
C TYR A 12 1.74 5.24 -6.12
N GLU A 13 0.80 4.50 -5.55
CA GLU A 13 0.18 3.33 -6.19
C GLU A 13 -0.41 3.70 -7.56
N ARG A 14 -1.24 4.74 -7.64
CA ARG A 14 -1.83 5.16 -8.93
C ARG A 14 -0.77 5.57 -9.96
N LYS A 15 0.38 6.11 -9.55
CA LYS A 15 1.50 6.41 -10.46
C LYS A 15 2.10 5.11 -11.02
N ILE A 16 2.34 4.11 -10.17
CA ILE A 16 2.85 2.79 -10.59
C ILE A 16 1.85 2.09 -11.51
N LEU A 17 0.57 2.05 -11.12
CA LEU A 17 -0.46 1.38 -11.93
C LEU A 17 -0.59 2.02 -13.31
N ARG A 18 -0.52 3.35 -13.42
CA ARG A 18 -0.50 4.02 -14.73
C ARG A 18 0.74 3.71 -15.56
N PHE A 19 1.88 3.52 -14.91
CA PHE A 19 3.10 3.10 -15.60
C PHE A 19 2.97 1.67 -16.14
N LEU A 20 2.45 0.74 -15.34
CA LEU A 20 2.29 -0.67 -15.73
C LEU A 20 1.21 -0.88 -16.79
N PHE A 21 0.04 -0.25 -16.63
CA PHE A 21 -1.10 -0.44 -17.52
C PHE A 21 -1.04 0.43 -18.79
N GLY A 22 -0.16 1.43 -18.82
CA GLY A 22 -0.03 2.38 -19.92
C GLY A 22 -1.29 3.21 -20.18
N GLY A 23 -1.33 3.85 -21.35
CA GLY A 23 -2.51 4.54 -21.85
C GLY A 23 -3.64 3.57 -22.22
N ILE A 24 -4.86 4.08 -22.35
CA ILE A 24 -5.97 3.37 -23.00
C ILE A 24 -6.11 3.95 -24.40
N GLN A 25 -6.28 3.06 -25.38
CA GLN A 25 -6.64 3.44 -26.75
C GLN A 25 -8.15 3.27 -26.91
N GLU A 26 -8.87 4.36 -27.11
CA GLU A 26 -10.29 4.37 -27.43
C GLU A 26 -10.48 5.13 -28.74
N ASN A 27 -11.16 4.51 -29.72
CA ASN A 27 -11.43 5.11 -31.04
C ASN A 27 -10.19 5.74 -31.69
N GLU A 28 -9.07 4.99 -31.68
CA GLU A 28 -7.77 5.40 -32.22
C GLU A 28 -7.07 6.57 -31.48
N ILE A 29 -7.68 7.09 -30.40
CA ILE A 29 -7.11 8.15 -29.57
C ILE A 29 -6.53 7.54 -28.30
N TRP A 30 -5.27 7.87 -28.03
CA TRP A 30 -4.61 7.52 -26.78
C TRP A 30 -4.99 8.49 -25.67
N SER A 31 -5.69 7.99 -24.67
CA SER A 31 -6.10 8.74 -23.50
C SER A 31 -5.40 8.23 -22.24
N ARG A 32 -5.17 9.14 -21.29
CA ARG A 32 -4.71 8.76 -19.95
C ARG A 32 -5.86 8.03 -19.24
N ARG A 33 -5.58 6.84 -18.67
CA ARG A 33 -6.57 6.10 -17.87
C ARG A 33 -7.12 6.95 -16.73
N SER A 34 -8.43 6.91 -16.52
CA SER A 34 -9.05 7.52 -15.35
C SER A 34 -8.71 6.73 -14.09
N ASN A 35 -8.96 7.31 -12.91
CA ASN A 35 -8.78 6.56 -11.66
C ASN A 35 -9.76 5.37 -11.58
N LEU A 36 -10.96 5.48 -12.17
CA LEU A 36 -11.94 4.40 -12.18
C LEU A 36 -11.46 3.20 -13.00
N ASP A 37 -10.93 3.45 -14.20
CA ASP A 37 -10.41 2.39 -15.08
C ASP A 37 -9.24 1.65 -14.43
N LEU A 38 -8.38 2.37 -13.70
CA LEU A 38 -7.26 1.78 -12.97
C LEU A 38 -7.75 0.83 -11.88
N TYR A 39 -8.75 1.23 -11.09
CA TYR A 39 -9.30 0.35 -10.05
C TYR A 39 -10.03 -0.86 -10.64
N GLN A 40 -10.78 -0.68 -11.73
CA GLN A 40 -11.43 -1.78 -12.45
C GLN A 40 -10.43 -2.74 -13.10
N SER A 41 -9.28 -2.23 -13.56
CA SER A 41 -8.22 -3.05 -14.16
C SER A 41 -7.43 -3.81 -13.10
N TYR A 42 -7.15 -3.18 -11.95
CA TYR A 42 -6.35 -3.76 -10.88
C TYR A 42 -7.09 -4.87 -10.13
N LYS A 43 -8.40 -4.72 -9.88
CA LYS A 43 -9.28 -5.73 -9.23
C LYS A 43 -8.83 -6.25 -7.86
N GLU A 44 -7.80 -5.66 -7.27
CA GLU A 44 -7.26 -6.01 -5.96
C GLU A 44 -7.52 -4.92 -4.91
N SER A 45 -7.25 -5.27 -3.65
CA SER A 45 -7.31 -4.31 -2.54
C SER A 45 -6.24 -3.24 -2.70
N ASP A 46 -6.57 -1.98 -2.40
CA ASP A 46 -5.57 -0.91 -2.42
C ASP A 46 -4.40 -1.18 -1.46
N ILE A 47 -3.24 -0.63 -1.80
CA ILE A 47 -2.01 -0.81 -1.02
C ILE A 47 -2.17 -0.32 0.43
N VAL A 48 -3.04 0.67 0.68
CA VAL A 48 -3.30 1.22 2.01
C VAL A 48 -3.93 0.17 2.91
N ASN A 49 -4.94 -0.53 2.41
CA ASN A 49 -5.63 -1.62 3.08
C ASN A 49 -4.70 -2.82 3.24
N PHE A 50 -3.90 -3.14 2.23
CA PHE A 50 -2.86 -4.15 2.36
C PHE A 50 -1.91 -3.84 3.52
N ILE A 51 -1.36 -2.63 3.60
CA ILE A 51 -0.47 -2.20 4.69
C ILE A 51 -1.18 -2.29 6.04
N LYS A 52 -2.45 -1.85 6.14
CA LYS A 52 -3.23 -1.94 7.38
C LYS A 52 -3.38 -3.39 7.84
N ILE A 53 -3.72 -4.31 6.93
CA ILE A 53 -3.83 -5.75 7.22
C ILE A 53 -2.48 -6.31 7.68
N GLN A 54 -1.39 -5.97 7.00
CA GLN A 54 -0.05 -6.43 7.40
C GLN A 54 0.36 -5.91 8.78
N ARG A 55 0.01 -4.67 9.13
CA ARG A 55 0.25 -4.12 10.47
C ARG A 55 -0.54 -4.87 11.54
N ILE A 56 -1.79 -5.26 11.28
CA ILE A 56 -2.59 -6.09 12.19
C ILE A 56 -1.98 -7.48 12.33
N LYS A 57 -1.60 -8.12 11.21
CA LYS A 57 -0.91 -9.41 11.22
C LYS A 57 0.37 -9.36 12.04
N TRP A 58 1.17 -8.31 11.86
CA TRP A 58 2.40 -8.09 12.62
C TRP A 58 2.12 -7.86 14.11
N ALA A 59 1.14 -7.03 14.48
CA ALA A 59 0.76 -6.83 15.87
C ALA A 59 0.29 -8.14 16.53
N GLY A 60 -0.55 -8.92 15.83
CA GLY A 60 -0.97 -10.23 16.31
C GLY A 60 0.18 -11.23 16.41
N HIS A 61 1.15 -11.15 15.49
CA HIS A 61 2.37 -11.96 15.54
C HIS A 61 3.22 -11.59 16.77
N VAL A 62 3.42 -10.30 17.04
CA VAL A 62 4.14 -9.81 18.23
C VAL A 62 3.46 -10.25 19.52
N VAL A 63 2.12 -10.21 19.60
CA VAL A 63 1.37 -10.69 20.77
C VAL A 63 1.54 -12.20 20.98
N ARG A 64 1.70 -12.98 19.91
CA ARG A 64 1.94 -14.43 19.97
C ARG A 64 3.42 -14.80 20.07
N MET A 65 4.34 -13.85 19.95
CA MET A 65 5.74 -14.13 20.18
C MET A 65 5.93 -14.42 21.67
N ASP A 66 6.47 -15.59 21.97
CA ASP A 66 6.79 -16.00 23.32
C ASP A 66 7.82 -15.02 23.94
N GLY A 67 7.71 -14.74 25.24
CA GLY A 67 8.46 -13.67 25.93
C GLY A 67 9.99 -13.83 25.88
N ASN A 68 10.46 -15.01 25.47
CA ASN A 68 11.87 -15.36 25.34
C ASN A 68 12.45 -15.10 23.92
N ARG A 69 11.59 -14.85 22.92
CA ARG A 69 12.02 -14.40 21.59
C ARG A 69 11.96 -12.88 21.54
N THR A 70 13.04 -12.25 21.99
CA THR A 70 13.20 -10.81 21.81
C THR A 70 13.21 -10.52 20.30
N THR A 71 12.25 -9.74 19.80
CA THR A 71 12.54 -8.88 18.66
C THR A 71 13.71 -8.03 19.14
N LYS A 72 14.83 -8.01 18.41
CA LYS A 72 16.01 -7.23 18.75
C LYS A 72 15.51 -5.80 19.00
N LYS A 73 15.31 -5.45 20.27
CA LYS A 73 14.60 -4.23 20.66
C LYS A 73 15.34 -3.09 19.96
N SER A 74 14.56 -2.20 19.37
CA SER A 74 14.93 -0.81 19.21
C SER A 74 15.72 -0.36 20.44
N SER A 75 17.05 -0.38 20.31
CA SER A 75 17.96 0.34 21.17
C SER A 75 17.70 1.81 20.84
N MET A 76 16.61 2.35 21.38
CA MET A 76 16.50 3.77 21.63
C MET A 76 17.23 3.97 22.96
N PRO A 77 18.48 4.46 22.96
CA PRO A 77 19.06 4.98 24.18
C PRO A 77 18.17 6.13 24.64
N ASN A 78 17.64 6.00 25.86
CA ASN A 78 17.12 7.12 26.61
C ASN A 78 18.28 8.11 26.77
N GLN A 79 18.21 9.26 26.10
CA GLN A 79 18.96 10.47 26.44
C GLN A 79 17.98 11.63 26.41
#